data_AF-A0A3M1E9H5-F1
#
_entry.id   AF-A0A3M1E9H5-F1
#
_cell.length_a   1.000
_cell.length_b   1.000
_cell.length_c   1.000
_cell.angle_alpha   90.00
_cell.angle_beta   90.00
_cell.angle_gamma   90.00
#
_symmetry.space_group_name_H-M   'P 1'
#
loop_
_entity.id
_entity.type
_entity.pdbx_description
1 polymer ?
#
loop_
_entity_poly.entity_id
_entity_poly.type
_entity_poly.pdbx_seq_one_letter_code
_entity_poly.pdbx_strand_id
1 'polypeptide(L)'
;AGSYYLTALPPRTQGSLLSPVPVSVTLPTASNPYTLTFRTPPKVVSGTVLAQNGTPIENAAVAAHRVDRDGEVRTLTAADGSYSMHLTAGLWALTVHHTDASNPPHWVYAGSPQFVHFRDNALPQSEQVDFEVLLADSGAFGVIHLPDGSAPTFTVTVALHNNEGVGRAAQVDPATGAFSLTLPSGGYKVAIHAADPNYLSPALDPVRLPPNGTLDLGTITLLPRDALITGTLTVSGTGAAVEGVPVVAWRPGVPGSVHTLSGPGGIYALAVTSGTWQVRPAPLASQPYLFTGDALEVTLASGETHPNADFSLTGTDAVISGVLVDENGDPVTDAEGWAAAVMAGHPATHNGAPIQEGAFSINVPAGDYHVAAYLPAGSPYLSTGERLVSVASGETAAITLTVRTKDAAIGGALVDPRNSGQPVSGVPGVVAAWSQNAWAATAVNTDNGTFGLQVAAGLWHLNYRIASPQ
;
A
#
# COMPACT_ATOMS: atom_id res chain seq x y z
N ALA A 1 46.33 25.01 13.99
CA ALA A 1 45.40 25.48 12.94
C ALA A 1 44.81 24.26 12.26
N GLY A 2 43.50 24.19 12.10
CA GLY A 2 42.81 23.05 11.48
C GLY A 2 41.98 23.51 10.29
N SER A 3 41.99 22.73 9.22
CA SER A 3 41.13 22.94 8.05
C SER A 3 39.90 22.04 8.16
N TYR A 4 38.72 22.63 7.97
CA TYR A 4 37.41 21.99 8.08
C TYR A 4 36.62 22.25 6.80
N TYR A 5 35.72 21.34 6.45
CA TYR A 5 34.77 21.55 5.36
C TYR A 5 33.40 21.89 5.94
N LEU A 6 32.85 23.02 5.51
CA LEU A 6 31.47 23.38 5.80
C LEU A 6 30.57 22.83 4.68
N THR A 7 29.68 21.91 5.05
CA THR A 7 28.67 21.32 4.17
C THR A 7 27.28 21.58 4.72
N ALA A 8 26.30 21.82 3.85
CA ALA A 8 24.89 21.87 4.22
C ALA A 8 24.09 20.93 3.33
N LEU A 9 23.15 20.20 3.94
CA LEU A 9 22.20 19.36 3.22
C LEU A 9 20.90 20.15 3.01
N PRO A 10 20.21 20.00 1.86
CA PRO A 10 18.92 20.63 1.65
C PRO A 10 17.91 20.12 2.68
N PRO A 11 16.88 20.91 3.03
CA PRO A 11 15.77 20.42 3.83
C PRO A 11 15.19 19.15 3.21
N ARG A 12 14.84 18.16 4.03
CA ARG A 12 14.38 16.83 3.56
C ARG A 12 13.16 16.92 2.62
N THR A 13 12.38 17.99 2.72
CA THR A 13 11.17 18.24 1.91
C THR A 13 11.43 19.05 0.64
N GLN A 14 12.68 19.44 0.35
CA GLN A 14 13.03 20.28 -0.80
C GLN A 14 13.82 19.49 -1.84
N GLY A 15 13.13 18.57 -2.53
CA GLY A 15 13.73 17.64 -3.51
C GLY A 15 14.32 18.30 -4.77
N SER A 16 14.08 19.60 -4.95
CA SER A 16 14.57 20.44 -6.05
C SER A 16 15.89 21.15 -5.76
N LEU A 17 16.51 20.94 -4.58
CA LEU A 17 17.74 21.62 -4.18
C LEU A 17 18.92 20.63 -4.07
N LEU A 18 20.07 21.03 -4.62
CA LEU A 18 21.36 20.37 -4.39
C LEU A 18 22.14 21.07 -3.30
N SER A 19 22.90 20.30 -2.54
CA SER A 19 23.85 20.84 -1.55
C SER A 19 24.81 21.87 -2.18
N PRO A 20 25.15 22.93 -1.43
CA PRO A 20 26.19 23.88 -1.81
C PRO A 20 27.53 23.16 -2.04
N VAL A 21 28.41 23.77 -2.83
CA VAL A 21 29.80 23.30 -2.92
C VAL A 21 30.43 23.42 -1.52
N PRO A 22 31.08 22.38 -0.98
CA PRO A 22 31.74 22.45 0.32
C PRO A 22 32.73 23.62 0.39
N VAL A 23 32.65 24.42 1.45
CA VAL A 23 33.58 25.54 1.67
C VAL A 23 34.67 25.10 2.64
N SER A 24 35.93 25.29 2.27
CA SER A 24 37.07 25.02 3.15
C SER A 24 37.28 26.19 4.11
N VAL A 25 37.41 25.89 5.41
CA VAL A 25 37.54 26.86 6.51
C VAL A 25 38.77 26.51 7.34
N THR A 26 39.67 27.48 7.53
CA THR A 26 40.88 27.28 8.34
C THR A 26 40.81 28.09 9.63
N LEU A 27 40.83 27.42 10.79
CA LEU A 27 40.81 28.04 12.12
C LEU A 27 42.23 28.20 12.69
N PRO A 28 42.53 29.30 13.41
CA PRO A 28 41.60 30.32 13.92
C PRO A 28 41.33 31.49 12.97
N THR A 29 41.88 31.49 11.75
CA THR A 29 41.84 32.61 10.80
C THR A 29 40.52 32.75 10.01
N ALA A 30 39.45 32.06 10.42
CA ALA A 30 38.18 32.04 9.70
C ALA A 30 37.44 33.38 9.84
N SER A 31 36.93 33.94 8.73
CA SER A 31 36.07 35.12 8.73
C SER A 31 34.60 34.70 8.59
N ASN A 32 33.79 34.94 9.62
CA ASN A 32 32.35 34.70 9.62
C ASN A 32 31.58 35.99 9.27
N PRO A 33 30.38 35.92 8.64
CA PRO A 33 29.61 34.72 8.30
C PRO A 33 29.97 34.09 6.93
N TYR A 34 29.77 32.78 6.80
CA TYR A 34 29.85 32.05 5.52
C TYR A 34 28.47 31.94 4.87
N THR A 35 28.36 32.30 3.59
CA THR A 35 27.13 32.11 2.81
C THR A 35 27.23 30.81 2.02
N LEU A 36 26.26 29.91 2.24
CA LEU A 36 26.12 28.65 1.53
C LEU A 36 24.89 28.73 0.61
N THR A 37 25.11 28.65 -0.71
CA THR A 37 24.03 28.76 -1.71
C THR A 37 23.65 27.38 -2.22
N PHE A 38 22.41 26.95 -1.94
CA PHE A 38 21.84 25.76 -2.57
C PHE A 38 21.68 25.98 -4.06
N ARG A 39 21.92 24.93 -4.84
CA ARG A 39 21.87 25.00 -6.31
C ARG A 39 20.60 24.33 -6.82
N THR A 40 20.04 24.84 -7.90
CA THR A 40 18.98 24.15 -8.64
C THR A 40 19.64 23.17 -9.64
N PRO A 41 19.22 21.90 -9.65
CA PRO A 41 19.76 20.88 -10.56
C PRO A 41 19.34 21.14 -12.01
N PRO A 42 20.17 20.73 -12.99
CA PRO A 42 19.84 20.89 -14.42
C PRO A 42 18.97 19.74 -14.96
N LYS A 43 18.30 18.97 -14.09
CA LYS A 43 17.38 17.91 -14.50
C LYS A 43 15.97 18.49 -14.53
N VAL A 44 15.34 18.43 -15.70
CA VAL A 44 14.02 19.01 -15.94
C VAL A 44 13.09 17.90 -16.40
N VAL A 45 11.89 17.88 -15.85
CA VAL A 45 10.78 17.12 -16.44
C VAL A 45 9.70 18.11 -16.84
N SER A 46 9.18 17.93 -18.04
CA SER A 46 8.13 18.76 -18.61
C SER A 46 7.10 17.90 -19.31
N GLY A 47 5.93 18.46 -19.58
CA GLY A 47 4.92 17.79 -20.36
C GLY A 47 3.60 18.53 -20.31
N THR A 48 2.53 17.82 -20.60
CA THR A 48 1.17 18.35 -20.66
C THR A 48 0.21 17.49 -19.85
N VAL A 49 -0.87 18.10 -19.35
CA VAL A 49 -2.01 17.41 -18.77
C VAL A 49 -3.22 17.74 -19.63
N LEU A 50 -3.66 16.75 -20.41
CA LEU A 50 -4.76 16.89 -21.35
C LEU A 50 -5.87 15.89 -20.99
N ALA A 51 -7.12 16.25 -21.23
CA ALA A 51 -8.22 15.31 -21.24
C ALA A 51 -8.17 14.41 -22.48
N GLN A 52 -8.86 13.27 -22.47
CA GLN A 52 -8.93 12.34 -23.62
C GLN A 52 -9.40 12.98 -24.93
N ASN A 53 -10.19 14.06 -24.86
CA ASN A 53 -10.66 14.82 -26.01
C ASN A 53 -9.67 15.92 -26.45
N GLY A 54 -8.48 15.98 -25.86
CA GLY A 54 -7.45 16.99 -26.12
C GLY A 54 -7.62 18.31 -25.36
N THR A 55 -8.61 18.44 -24.47
CA THR A 55 -8.81 19.69 -23.69
C THR A 55 -7.68 19.85 -22.68
N PRO A 56 -6.96 20.99 -22.65
CA PRO A 56 -5.92 21.22 -21.64
C PRO A 56 -6.52 21.41 -20.25
N ILE A 57 -5.83 20.90 -19.23
CA ILE A 57 -6.19 21.11 -17.82
C ILE A 57 -5.26 22.16 -17.23
N GLU A 58 -5.78 23.34 -16.95
CA GLU A 58 -5.11 24.41 -16.22
C GLU A 58 -5.15 24.16 -14.70
N ASN A 59 -4.10 24.57 -13.97
CA ASN A 59 -3.98 24.44 -12.52
C ASN A 59 -4.16 23.01 -11.99
N ALA A 60 -3.81 22.00 -12.78
CA ALA A 60 -3.62 20.65 -12.30
C ALA A 60 -2.31 20.58 -11.52
N ALA A 61 -2.32 19.95 -10.33
CA ALA A 61 -1.11 19.78 -9.54
C ALA A 61 -0.36 18.54 -10.00
N VAL A 62 0.78 18.74 -10.67
CA VAL A 62 1.71 17.66 -11.00
C VAL A 62 2.68 17.51 -9.84
N ALA A 63 2.72 16.32 -9.25
CA ALA A 63 3.57 15.98 -8.12
C ALA A 63 4.59 14.91 -8.52
N ALA A 64 5.85 15.13 -8.18
CA ALA A 64 6.93 14.16 -8.32
C ALA A 64 7.40 13.74 -6.92
N HIS A 65 7.25 12.45 -6.62
CA HIS A 65 7.71 11.84 -5.40
C HIS A 65 8.94 10.99 -5.69
N ARG A 66 9.95 11.12 -4.84
CA ARG A 66 11.17 10.36 -4.96
C ARG A 66 10.94 8.93 -4.47
N VAL A 67 11.43 7.95 -5.24
CA VAL A 67 11.18 6.52 -4.99
C VAL A 67 12.33 5.88 -4.21
N ASP A 68 13.55 6.31 -4.49
CA ASP A 68 14.77 5.75 -3.91
C ASP A 68 15.08 6.31 -2.51
N ARG A 69 14.56 7.50 -2.18
CA ARG A 69 14.81 8.26 -0.94
C ARG A 69 13.67 9.26 -0.70
N ASP A 70 13.71 9.97 0.43
CA ASP A 70 12.83 11.11 0.70
C ASP A 70 13.01 12.23 -0.34
N GLY A 71 11.90 12.78 -0.82
CA GLY A 71 11.88 13.96 -1.67
C GLY A 71 10.56 14.14 -2.40
N GLU A 72 10.08 15.39 -2.50
CA GLU A 72 8.87 15.73 -3.23
C GLU A 72 9.03 17.09 -3.90
N VAL A 73 8.48 17.22 -5.11
CA VAL A 73 8.37 18.48 -5.86
C VAL A 73 6.99 18.57 -6.48
N ARG A 74 6.36 19.75 -6.44
CA ARG A 74 5.06 20.00 -7.07
C ARG A 74 5.10 21.23 -7.97
N THR A 75 4.31 21.21 -9.03
CA THR A 75 4.06 22.37 -9.88
C THR A 75 2.60 22.37 -10.35
N LEU A 76 2.12 23.51 -10.85
CA LEU A 76 0.81 23.63 -11.49
C LEU A 76 0.97 23.70 -13.00
N THR A 77 0.01 23.15 -13.73
CA THR A 77 -0.08 23.34 -15.18
C THR A 77 -0.54 24.76 -15.53
N ALA A 78 -0.03 25.27 -16.65
CA ALA A 78 -0.46 26.53 -17.25
C ALA A 78 -1.81 26.36 -18.00
N ALA A 79 -2.33 27.47 -18.55
CA ALA A 79 -3.62 27.50 -19.27
C ALA A 79 -3.68 26.58 -20.51
N ASP A 80 -2.53 26.25 -21.11
CA ASP A 80 -2.42 25.30 -22.21
C ASP A 80 -2.18 23.85 -21.74
N GLY A 81 -2.27 23.60 -20.44
CA GLY A 81 -2.04 22.30 -19.82
C GLY A 81 -0.56 21.95 -19.66
N SER A 82 0.36 22.81 -20.09
CA SER A 82 1.81 22.53 -19.98
C SER A 82 2.32 22.69 -18.56
N TYR A 83 3.34 21.93 -18.19
CA TYR A 83 4.06 22.07 -16.94
C TYR A 83 5.57 21.84 -17.11
N SER A 84 6.33 22.34 -16.16
CA SER A 84 7.76 22.06 -16.03
C SER A 84 8.18 22.11 -14.57
N MET A 85 9.07 21.22 -14.16
CA MET A 85 9.67 21.22 -12.82
C MET A 85 11.12 20.76 -12.84
N HIS A 86 11.88 21.24 -11.85
CA HIS A 86 13.28 20.86 -11.64
C HIS A 86 13.39 19.76 -10.59
N LEU A 87 14.10 18.68 -10.94
CA LEU A 87 14.29 17.50 -10.09
C LEU A 87 15.78 17.22 -9.86
N THR A 88 16.11 16.45 -8.83
CA THR A 88 17.48 15.94 -8.63
C THR A 88 17.67 14.58 -9.31
N ALA A 89 18.92 14.10 -9.36
CA ALA A 89 19.21 12.74 -9.82
C ALA A 89 18.51 11.68 -8.96
N GLY A 90 18.17 10.54 -9.55
CA GLY A 90 17.42 9.47 -8.89
C GLY A 90 16.19 9.04 -9.68
N LEU A 91 15.40 8.15 -9.08
CA LEU A 91 14.15 7.66 -9.63
C LEU A 91 12.98 8.44 -9.03
N TRP A 92 12.14 9.00 -9.88
CA TRP A 92 10.98 9.80 -9.49
C TRP A 92 9.70 9.19 -10.04
N ALA A 93 8.66 9.13 -9.21
CA ALA A 93 7.30 8.80 -9.58
C ALA A 93 6.49 10.09 -9.70
N LEU A 94 5.91 10.34 -10.87
CA LEU A 94 5.09 11.49 -11.18
C LEU A 94 3.63 11.09 -11.24
N THR A 95 2.78 11.95 -10.70
CA THR A 95 1.32 11.83 -10.73
C THR A 95 0.70 13.21 -10.86
N VAL A 96 -0.59 13.26 -11.21
CA VAL A 96 -1.34 14.50 -11.33
C VAL A 96 -2.61 14.45 -10.47
N HIS A 97 -2.90 15.56 -9.80
CA HIS A 97 -4.01 15.69 -8.86
C HIS A 97 -4.85 16.92 -9.17
N HIS A 98 -6.15 16.78 -8.99
CA HIS A 98 -7.11 17.87 -9.06
C HIS A 98 -6.86 18.88 -7.94
N THR A 99 -7.00 20.17 -8.24
CA THR A 99 -7.06 21.25 -7.25
C THR A 99 -8.38 22.00 -7.37
N ASP A 100 -8.79 22.73 -6.33
CA ASP A 100 -10.02 23.53 -6.38
C ASP A 100 -9.97 24.65 -7.44
N ALA A 101 -8.77 24.99 -7.94
CA ALA A 101 -8.56 25.96 -9.00
C ALA A 101 -8.41 25.32 -10.40
N SER A 102 -8.49 23.98 -10.51
CA SER A 102 -8.36 23.28 -11.79
C SER A 102 -9.46 23.67 -12.77
N ASN A 103 -9.09 23.86 -14.03
CA ASN A 103 -9.99 24.25 -15.10
C ASN A 103 -9.69 23.44 -16.38
N PRO A 104 -10.63 22.66 -16.94
CA PRO A 104 -11.99 22.41 -16.46
C PRO A 104 -12.06 21.83 -15.04
N PRO A 105 -13.12 22.14 -14.27
CA PRO A 105 -13.33 21.54 -12.96
C PRO A 105 -13.76 20.07 -13.11
N HIS A 106 -13.47 19.25 -12.09
CA HIS A 106 -13.93 17.85 -12.01
C HIS A 106 -13.40 16.93 -13.11
N TRP A 107 -12.15 16.51 -12.93
CA TRP A 107 -11.52 15.44 -13.70
C TRP A 107 -10.85 14.45 -12.75
N VAL A 108 -10.53 13.27 -13.27
CA VAL A 108 -9.83 12.23 -12.53
C VAL A 108 -8.69 11.67 -13.36
N TYR A 109 -7.55 11.44 -12.70
CA TYR A 109 -6.44 10.70 -13.28
C TYR A 109 -6.57 9.22 -12.90
N ALA A 110 -6.79 8.38 -13.91
CA ALA A 110 -6.93 6.93 -13.75
C ALA A 110 -5.61 6.17 -13.96
N GLY A 111 -4.57 6.87 -14.44
CA GLY A 111 -3.29 6.26 -14.75
C GLY A 111 -2.50 5.92 -13.49
N SER A 112 -1.60 4.95 -13.61
CA SER A 112 -0.57 4.72 -12.59
C SER A 112 0.46 5.87 -12.60
N PRO A 113 1.19 6.09 -11.48
CA PRO A 113 2.31 7.01 -11.48
C PRO A 113 3.30 6.69 -12.62
N GLN A 114 3.77 7.73 -13.31
CA GLN A 114 4.74 7.62 -14.40
C GLN A 114 6.15 7.81 -13.84
N PHE A 115 7.14 7.08 -14.34
CA PHE A 115 8.49 7.13 -13.75
C PHE A 115 9.50 7.80 -14.68
N VAL A 116 10.39 8.60 -14.10
CA VAL A 116 11.60 9.12 -14.77
C VAL A 116 12.83 8.83 -13.93
N HIS A 117 13.94 8.53 -14.61
CA HIS A 117 15.21 8.28 -13.97
C HIS A 117 16.27 9.26 -14.46
N PHE A 118 16.83 10.05 -13.55
CA PHE A 118 17.93 10.96 -13.82
C PHE A 118 19.24 10.39 -13.29
N ARG A 119 20.27 10.39 -14.14
CA ARG A 119 21.60 9.89 -13.79
C ARG A 119 22.22 10.75 -12.70
N ASP A 120 22.92 10.11 -11.78
CA ASP A 120 23.65 10.77 -10.69
C ASP A 120 24.93 11.46 -11.17
N ASN A 121 24.75 12.58 -11.87
CA ASN A 121 25.80 13.45 -12.35
C ASN A 121 25.29 14.89 -12.54
N ALA A 122 26.22 15.82 -12.71
CA ALA A 122 25.93 17.24 -12.90
C ALA A 122 25.52 17.62 -14.34
N LEU A 123 25.39 16.66 -15.26
CA LEU A 123 25.03 16.96 -16.65
C LEU A 123 23.53 17.28 -16.77
N PRO A 124 23.12 18.26 -17.59
CA PRO A 124 21.71 18.50 -17.86
C PRO A 124 21.01 17.27 -18.45
N GLN A 125 19.77 17.04 -18.05
CA GLN A 125 18.89 16.03 -18.66
C GLN A 125 17.46 16.58 -18.67
N SER A 126 16.75 16.29 -19.76
CA SER A 126 15.33 16.63 -19.89
C SER A 126 14.55 15.39 -20.24
N GLU A 127 13.46 15.16 -19.54
CA GLU A 127 12.50 14.08 -19.83
C GLU A 127 11.11 14.69 -20.08
N GLN A 128 10.32 14.04 -20.93
CA GLN A 128 8.95 14.44 -21.21
C GLN A 128 7.97 13.41 -20.64
N VAL A 129 6.99 13.87 -19.86
CA VAL A 129 5.92 13.04 -19.30
C VAL A 129 4.58 13.74 -19.47
N ASP A 130 3.75 13.20 -20.36
CA ASP A 130 2.40 13.70 -20.59
C ASP A 130 1.39 12.87 -19.79
N PHE A 131 0.33 13.51 -19.30
CA PHE A 131 -0.76 12.89 -18.57
C PHE A 131 -2.07 13.05 -19.34
N GLU A 132 -2.77 11.93 -19.52
CA GLU A 132 -4.16 11.91 -19.99
C GLU A 132 -5.11 11.77 -18.79
N VAL A 133 -6.12 12.64 -18.70
CA VAL A 133 -7.14 12.60 -17.64
C VAL A 133 -8.55 12.38 -18.21
N LEU A 134 -9.46 11.91 -17.34
CA LEU A 134 -10.87 11.73 -17.66
C LEU A 134 -11.66 12.94 -17.15
N LEU A 135 -12.36 13.63 -18.05
CA LEU A 135 -13.35 14.63 -17.66
C LEU A 135 -14.58 13.93 -17.10
N ALA A 136 -15.15 14.48 -16.04
CA ALA A 136 -16.43 14.01 -15.55
C ALA A 136 -17.56 14.39 -16.52
N ASP A 137 -18.31 13.39 -16.98
CA ASP A 137 -19.49 13.52 -17.85
C ASP A 137 -20.77 13.02 -17.15
N SER A 138 -20.70 12.58 -15.89
CA SER A 138 -21.83 12.06 -15.13
C SER A 138 -21.85 12.58 -13.69
N GLY A 139 -23.01 12.46 -13.03
CA GLY A 139 -23.16 12.72 -11.61
C GLY A 139 -23.84 11.58 -10.84
N ALA A 140 -23.65 11.57 -9.53
CA ALA A 140 -24.40 10.76 -8.58
C ALA A 140 -24.83 11.63 -7.41
N PHE A 141 -26.07 11.49 -6.94
CA PHE A 141 -26.56 12.20 -5.77
C PHE A 141 -27.43 11.29 -4.92
N GLY A 142 -27.71 11.71 -3.69
CA GLY A 142 -28.58 10.99 -2.77
C GLY A 142 -28.59 11.67 -1.41
N VAL A 143 -29.20 11.00 -0.42
CA VAL A 143 -29.23 11.47 0.96
C VAL A 143 -28.83 10.36 1.93
N ILE A 144 -28.05 10.71 2.95
CA ILE A 144 -27.70 9.84 4.07
C ILE A 144 -28.58 10.18 5.27
N HIS A 145 -29.26 9.18 5.81
CA HIS A 145 -30.12 9.33 6.98
C HIS A 145 -29.68 8.43 8.13
N LEU A 146 -29.97 8.85 9.35
CA LEU A 146 -29.98 7.99 10.54
C LEU A 146 -31.25 7.11 10.55
N PRO A 147 -31.31 6.08 11.40
CA PRO A 147 -32.47 5.17 11.47
C PRO A 147 -33.81 5.87 11.78
N ASP A 148 -33.77 7.01 12.47
CA ASP A 148 -34.95 7.83 12.78
C ASP A 148 -35.40 8.72 11.59
N GLY A 149 -34.68 8.67 10.46
CA GLY A 149 -34.94 9.47 9.28
C GLY A 149 -34.36 10.89 9.33
N SER A 150 -33.59 11.24 10.35
CA SER A 150 -32.89 12.54 10.40
C SER A 150 -31.55 12.51 9.65
N ALA A 151 -31.01 13.69 9.33
CA ALA A 151 -29.66 13.82 8.79
C ALA A 151 -28.60 13.54 9.87
N PRO A 152 -27.43 12.94 9.52
CA PRO A 152 -26.36 12.71 10.49
C PRO A 152 -25.79 14.04 11.02
N THR A 153 -25.64 14.14 12.35
CA THR A 153 -25.06 15.31 13.04
C THR A 153 -23.54 15.25 13.15
N PHE A 154 -22.92 14.25 12.53
CA PHE A 154 -21.48 14.02 12.46
C PHE A 154 -21.03 13.93 11.01
N THR A 155 -19.72 14.06 10.78
CA THR A 155 -19.16 13.97 9.43
C THR A 155 -19.42 12.59 8.81
N VAL A 156 -20.02 12.59 7.63
CA VAL A 156 -20.13 11.41 6.77
C VAL A 156 -19.51 11.73 5.43
N THR A 157 -18.71 10.82 4.90
CA THR A 157 -18.08 10.92 3.58
C THR A 157 -18.61 9.80 2.70
N VAL A 158 -19.14 10.15 1.52
CA VAL A 158 -19.54 9.20 0.48
C VAL A 158 -18.48 9.21 -0.61
N ALA A 159 -18.00 8.03 -1.00
CA ALA A 159 -17.00 7.85 -2.04
C ALA A 159 -17.48 6.86 -3.09
N LEU A 160 -17.38 7.26 -4.36
CA LEU A 160 -17.52 6.35 -5.50
C LEU A 160 -16.12 6.07 -6.04
N HIS A 161 -15.76 4.81 -6.16
CA HIS A 161 -14.46 4.39 -6.68
C HIS A 161 -14.56 3.08 -7.47
N ASN A 162 -13.66 2.87 -8.43
CA ASN A 162 -13.58 1.64 -9.21
C ASN A 162 -12.19 0.99 -9.08
N ASN A 163 -12.01 -0.17 -9.71
CA ASN A 163 -10.75 -0.91 -9.61
C ASN A 163 -9.66 -0.33 -10.51
N GLU A 164 -10.04 0.57 -11.43
CA GLU A 164 -9.18 1.29 -12.37
C GLU A 164 -8.59 2.57 -11.76
N GLY A 165 -8.71 2.76 -10.44
CA GLY A 165 -8.15 3.91 -9.72
C GLY A 165 -8.95 5.20 -9.89
N VAL A 166 -10.11 5.17 -10.55
CA VAL A 166 -11.01 6.32 -10.68
C VAL A 166 -11.89 6.40 -9.45
N GLY A 167 -11.88 7.54 -8.77
CA GLY A 167 -12.83 7.78 -7.70
C GLY A 167 -12.86 9.21 -7.19
N ARG A 168 -13.92 9.54 -6.47
CA ARG A 168 -14.12 10.83 -5.82
C ARG A 168 -14.93 10.64 -4.54
N ALA A 169 -14.62 11.45 -3.55
CA ALA A 169 -15.33 11.49 -2.29
C ALA A 169 -15.94 12.88 -2.07
N ALA A 170 -17.10 12.91 -1.41
CA ALA A 170 -17.81 14.11 -1.02
C ALA A 170 -18.27 13.97 0.43
N GLN A 171 -18.17 15.06 1.19
CA GLN A 171 -18.79 15.13 2.50
C GLN A 171 -20.30 15.35 2.32
N VAL A 172 -21.06 14.71 3.20
CA VAL A 172 -22.50 14.88 3.31
C VAL A 172 -22.81 16.23 3.96
N ASP A 173 -23.80 16.94 3.43
CA ASP A 173 -24.33 18.15 4.05
C ASP A 173 -25.00 17.79 5.40
N PRO A 174 -24.50 18.29 6.55
CA PRO A 174 -25.02 17.94 7.86
C PRO A 174 -26.44 18.47 8.13
N ALA A 175 -26.93 19.46 7.37
CA ALA A 175 -28.29 20.01 7.54
C ALA A 175 -29.35 19.17 6.82
N THR A 176 -29.00 18.55 5.69
CA THR A 176 -29.95 17.88 4.80
C THR A 176 -29.68 16.38 4.62
N GLY A 177 -28.48 15.92 4.96
CA GLY A 177 -28.01 14.58 4.63
C GLY A 177 -27.63 14.42 3.16
N ALA A 178 -27.72 15.47 2.33
CA ALA A 178 -27.49 15.36 0.90
C ALA A 178 -26.02 15.25 0.53
N PHE A 179 -25.72 14.51 -0.54
CA PHE A 179 -24.42 14.51 -1.19
C PHE A 179 -24.57 14.55 -2.70
N SER A 180 -23.55 15.04 -3.38
CA SER A 180 -23.44 15.01 -4.84
C SER A 180 -21.99 14.82 -5.27
N LEU A 181 -21.78 13.99 -6.28
CA LEU A 181 -20.48 13.60 -6.82
C LEU A 181 -20.52 13.72 -8.34
N THR A 182 -19.51 14.38 -8.92
CA THR A 182 -19.34 14.52 -10.37
C THR A 182 -18.11 13.71 -10.80
N LEU A 183 -18.32 12.71 -11.66
CA LEU A 183 -17.37 11.67 -12.03
C LEU A 183 -17.56 11.25 -13.50
N PRO A 184 -16.56 10.61 -14.13
CA PRO A 184 -16.78 9.95 -15.41
C PRO A 184 -17.90 8.89 -15.34
N SER A 185 -18.53 8.61 -16.46
CA SER A 185 -19.50 7.53 -16.59
C SER A 185 -18.79 6.17 -16.55
N GLY A 186 -19.41 5.18 -15.90
CA GLY A 186 -18.73 3.92 -15.60
C GLY A 186 -19.32 3.15 -14.44
N GLY A 187 -18.70 2.03 -14.09
CA GLY A 187 -19.06 1.22 -12.92
C GLY A 187 -18.28 1.65 -11.69
N TYR A 188 -18.95 1.78 -10.55
CA TYR A 188 -18.37 2.25 -9.29
C TYR A 188 -18.87 1.43 -8.10
N LYS A 189 -17.98 1.17 -7.14
CA LYS A 189 -18.34 0.76 -5.78
C LYS A 189 -18.67 2.00 -4.98
N VAL A 190 -19.68 1.89 -4.12
CA VAL A 190 -20.07 2.95 -3.18
C VAL A 190 -19.50 2.60 -1.80
N ALA A 191 -18.75 3.53 -1.22
CA ALA A 191 -18.24 3.44 0.14
C ALA A 191 -18.73 4.63 0.96
N ILE A 192 -19.19 4.37 2.18
CA ILE A 192 -19.64 5.39 3.11
C ILE A 192 -18.82 5.26 4.39
N HIS A 193 -18.20 6.36 4.79
CA HIS A 193 -17.44 6.46 6.02
C HIS A 193 -18.13 7.43 6.98
N ALA A 194 -18.61 6.92 8.10
CA ALA A 194 -19.17 7.70 9.20
C ALA A 194 -18.07 7.98 10.24
N ALA A 195 -17.94 9.24 10.66
CA ALA A 195 -17.00 9.62 11.70
C ALA A 195 -17.44 9.16 13.10
N ASP A 196 -18.74 9.00 13.34
CA ASP A 196 -19.25 8.42 14.57
C ASP A 196 -19.09 6.89 14.54
N PRO A 197 -18.30 6.31 15.46
CA PRO A 197 -18.09 4.88 15.50
C PRO A 197 -19.35 4.09 15.86
N ASN A 198 -20.45 4.71 16.28
CA ASN A 198 -21.70 3.99 16.56
C ASN A 198 -22.49 3.63 15.30
N TYR A 199 -22.04 4.05 14.12
CA TYR A 199 -22.74 3.78 12.86
C TYR A 199 -21.86 3.05 11.85
N LEU A 200 -22.49 2.25 11.00
CA LEU A 200 -21.87 1.55 9.87
C LEU A 200 -22.62 1.86 8.58
N SER A 201 -21.90 1.78 7.45
CA SER A 201 -22.52 1.74 6.13
C SER A 201 -23.34 0.46 5.97
N PRO A 202 -24.52 0.51 5.33
CA PRO A 202 -25.17 -0.68 4.80
C PRO A 202 -24.31 -1.31 3.69
N ALA A 203 -24.63 -2.56 3.36
CA ALA A 203 -24.12 -3.19 2.15
C ALA A 203 -24.74 -2.47 0.93
N LEU A 204 -23.89 -2.02 0.01
CA LEU A 204 -24.33 -1.33 -1.20
C LEU A 204 -23.78 -2.06 -2.41
N ASP A 205 -24.64 -2.32 -3.38
CA ASP A 205 -24.24 -2.90 -4.64
C ASP A 205 -23.46 -1.88 -5.49
N PRO A 206 -22.53 -2.35 -6.34
CA PRO A 206 -21.90 -1.48 -7.33
C PRO A 206 -22.94 -0.84 -8.25
N VAL A 207 -22.73 0.42 -8.57
CA VAL A 207 -23.61 1.24 -9.40
C VAL A 207 -22.98 1.57 -10.74
N ARG A 208 -23.80 1.90 -11.73
CA ARG A 208 -23.33 2.33 -13.06
C ARG A 208 -23.82 3.74 -13.36
N LEU A 209 -22.88 4.68 -13.47
CA LEU A 209 -23.15 6.05 -13.84
C LEU A 209 -23.40 6.17 -15.35
N PRO A 210 -24.53 6.75 -15.79
CA PRO A 210 -24.86 6.90 -17.21
C PRO A 210 -24.05 8.04 -17.84
N PRO A 211 -23.64 7.91 -19.12
CA PRO A 211 -22.97 9.02 -19.82
C PRO A 211 -23.91 10.22 -19.96
N ASN A 212 -23.41 11.43 -19.68
CA ASN A 212 -24.14 12.69 -19.76
C ASN A 212 -25.42 12.73 -18.91
N GLY A 213 -25.44 12.05 -17.76
CA GLY A 213 -26.60 11.94 -16.90
C GLY A 213 -26.29 12.00 -15.41
N THR A 214 -27.32 11.82 -14.59
CA THR A 214 -27.19 11.70 -13.14
C THR A 214 -27.86 10.42 -12.66
N LEU A 215 -27.26 9.78 -11.64
CA LEU A 215 -27.84 8.65 -10.94
C LEU A 215 -28.28 9.08 -9.53
N ASP A 216 -29.54 8.86 -9.22
CA ASP A 216 -30.06 9.00 -7.85
C ASP A 216 -29.80 7.69 -7.09
N LEU A 217 -29.01 7.76 -6.02
CA LEU A 217 -28.74 6.67 -5.09
C LEU A 217 -29.83 6.56 -4.01
N GLY A 218 -30.80 7.47 -4.02
CA GLY A 218 -31.92 7.51 -3.09
C GLY A 218 -31.48 7.84 -1.67
N THR A 219 -32.27 7.35 -0.71
CA THR A 219 -31.98 7.46 0.71
C THR A 219 -31.20 6.24 1.18
N ILE A 220 -29.98 6.47 1.68
CA ILE A 220 -29.15 5.44 2.29
C ILE A 220 -29.17 5.65 3.80
N THR A 221 -29.73 4.68 4.52
CA THR A 221 -29.81 4.72 5.98
C THR A 221 -28.58 4.06 6.61
N LEU A 222 -27.91 4.77 7.52
CA LEU A 222 -26.82 4.22 8.31
C LEU A 222 -27.33 3.19 9.31
N LEU A 223 -26.53 2.16 9.56
CA LEU A 223 -26.87 1.08 10.49
C LEU A 223 -26.29 1.41 11.88
N PRO A 224 -27.12 1.47 12.94
CA PRO A 224 -26.63 1.69 14.30
C PRO A 224 -25.97 0.42 14.81
N ARG A 225 -24.88 0.56 15.57
CA ARG A 225 -24.28 -0.54 16.33
C ARG A 225 -25.11 -0.79 17.59
N ASP A 226 -26.22 -1.49 17.39
CA ASP A 226 -27.30 -1.71 18.35
C ASP A 226 -27.21 -3.06 19.09
N ALA A 227 -26.20 -3.87 18.81
CA ALA A 227 -25.93 -5.14 19.47
C ALA A 227 -24.51 -5.18 20.04
N LEU A 228 -24.27 -6.09 20.98
CA LEU A 228 -23.00 -6.20 21.69
C LEU A 228 -22.49 -7.64 21.71
N ILE A 229 -21.21 -7.85 21.38
CA ILE A 229 -20.52 -9.12 21.59
C ILE A 229 -19.52 -8.92 22.70
N THR A 230 -19.58 -9.74 23.75
CA THR A 230 -18.62 -9.69 24.86
C THR A 230 -17.96 -11.04 25.07
N GLY A 231 -16.70 -11.00 25.52
CA GLY A 231 -15.92 -12.19 25.77
C GLY A 231 -14.62 -11.87 26.49
N THR A 232 -13.82 -12.91 26.69
CA THR A 232 -12.53 -12.83 27.34
C THR A 232 -11.44 -13.49 26.50
N LEU A 233 -10.23 -12.94 26.58
CA LEU A 233 -9.02 -13.53 26.02
C LEU A 233 -8.17 -14.11 27.15
N THR A 234 -7.80 -15.38 27.00
CA THR A 234 -6.93 -16.09 27.94
C THR A 234 -5.75 -16.73 27.25
N VAL A 235 -4.69 -17.06 27.98
CA VAL A 235 -3.58 -17.87 27.48
C VAL A 235 -3.90 -19.35 27.65
N SER A 236 -3.79 -20.10 26.56
CA SER A 236 -3.96 -21.56 26.52
C SER A 236 -3.05 -22.23 27.55
N GLY A 237 -3.62 -23.14 28.35
CA GLY A 237 -2.89 -23.92 29.36
C GLY A 237 -2.68 -23.24 30.71
N THR A 238 -2.54 -21.90 30.77
CA THR A 238 -2.41 -21.17 32.05
C THR A 238 -3.71 -20.51 32.51
N GLY A 239 -4.61 -20.17 31.58
CA GLY A 239 -5.83 -19.42 31.86
C GLY A 239 -5.57 -17.95 32.23
N ALA A 240 -4.35 -17.46 32.08
CA ALA A 240 -4.00 -16.07 32.37
C ALA A 240 -4.73 -15.13 31.42
N ALA A 241 -5.28 -14.03 31.94
CA ALA A 241 -5.95 -13.01 31.14
C ALA A 241 -4.98 -12.29 30.19
N VAL A 242 -5.45 -12.00 28.96
CA VAL A 242 -4.65 -11.33 27.93
C VAL A 242 -5.20 -9.94 27.62
N GLU A 243 -4.45 -8.91 27.98
CA GLU A 243 -4.77 -7.50 27.72
C GLU A 243 -4.06 -6.98 26.46
N GLY A 244 -4.68 -6.00 25.80
CA GLY A 244 -4.10 -5.23 24.69
C GLY A 244 -4.11 -5.93 23.34
N VAL A 245 -4.76 -7.09 23.21
CA VAL A 245 -4.85 -7.82 21.95
C VAL A 245 -6.06 -7.31 21.15
N PRO A 246 -5.90 -6.97 19.86
CA PRO A 246 -7.02 -6.63 19.00
C PRO A 246 -8.00 -7.79 18.84
N VAL A 247 -9.30 -7.49 18.90
CA VAL A 247 -10.38 -8.40 18.53
C VAL A 247 -11.15 -7.77 17.39
N VAL A 248 -11.32 -8.53 16.30
CA VAL A 248 -11.98 -8.07 15.08
C VAL A 248 -13.25 -8.87 14.84
N ALA A 249 -14.30 -8.16 14.41
CA ALA A 249 -15.54 -8.74 13.92
C ALA A 249 -15.84 -8.26 12.49
N TRP A 250 -16.28 -9.15 11.61
CA TRP A 250 -16.70 -8.82 10.25
C TRP A 250 -17.97 -9.58 9.86
N ARG A 251 -18.72 -9.02 8.91
CA ARG A 251 -19.90 -9.68 8.34
C ARG A 251 -19.46 -10.49 7.12
N PRO A 252 -19.74 -11.82 7.05
CA PRO A 252 -19.42 -12.60 5.87
C PRO A 252 -20.07 -12.02 4.60
N GLY A 253 -19.27 -11.83 3.54
CA GLY A 253 -19.76 -11.33 2.24
C GLY A 253 -20.15 -9.86 2.20
N VAL A 254 -19.98 -9.11 3.29
CA VAL A 254 -20.35 -7.69 3.38
C VAL A 254 -19.13 -6.86 3.78
N PRO A 255 -18.84 -5.73 3.12
CA PRO A 255 -17.74 -4.87 3.51
C PRO A 255 -17.95 -4.26 4.91
N GLY A 256 -16.83 -4.04 5.60
CA GLY A 256 -16.77 -3.42 6.92
C GLY A 256 -16.47 -4.41 8.04
N SER A 257 -15.60 -3.97 8.95
CA SER A 257 -15.23 -4.69 10.16
C SER A 257 -15.24 -3.74 11.36
N VAL A 258 -15.53 -4.28 12.53
CA VAL A 258 -15.39 -3.57 13.82
C VAL A 258 -14.20 -4.16 14.56
N HIS A 259 -13.49 -3.32 15.30
CA HIS A 259 -12.36 -3.73 16.13
C HIS A 259 -12.48 -3.15 17.53
N THR A 260 -11.90 -3.84 18.50
CA THR A 260 -11.67 -3.38 19.86
C THR A 260 -10.36 -3.97 20.38
N LEU A 261 -9.92 -3.56 21.56
CA LEU A 261 -8.80 -4.18 22.28
C LEU A 261 -9.35 -4.93 23.49
N SER A 262 -8.74 -6.04 23.86
CA SER A 262 -8.97 -6.62 25.19
C SER A 262 -8.42 -5.71 26.28
N GLY A 263 -9.21 -5.48 27.31
CA GLY A 263 -8.86 -4.66 28.47
C GLY A 263 -8.34 -5.49 29.65
N PRO A 264 -8.26 -4.87 30.84
CA PRO A 264 -7.88 -5.57 32.07
C PRO A 264 -8.75 -6.80 32.32
N GLY A 265 -8.13 -7.91 32.75
CA GLY A 265 -8.82 -9.19 32.90
C GLY A 265 -9.12 -9.91 31.58
N GLY A 266 -8.59 -9.41 30.46
CA GLY A 266 -8.77 -9.99 29.13
C GLY A 266 -10.14 -9.74 28.52
N ILE A 267 -10.96 -8.92 29.17
CA ILE A 267 -12.36 -8.67 28.77
C ILE A 267 -12.37 -7.75 27.55
N TYR A 268 -13.21 -8.07 26.58
CA TYR A 268 -13.46 -7.20 25.44
C TYR A 268 -14.96 -7.05 25.16
N ALA A 269 -15.32 -5.95 24.51
CA ALA A 269 -16.67 -5.68 24.06
C ALA A 269 -16.65 -5.06 22.65
N LEU A 270 -17.45 -5.63 21.75
CA LEU A 270 -17.60 -5.21 20.37
C LEU A 270 -19.05 -4.75 20.15
N ALA A 271 -19.24 -3.44 20.00
CA ALA A 271 -20.51 -2.90 19.53
C ALA A 271 -20.63 -3.21 18.03
N VAL A 272 -21.70 -3.87 17.63
CA VAL A 272 -21.96 -4.30 16.25
C VAL A 272 -23.41 -4.00 15.87
N THR A 273 -23.73 -4.05 14.58
CA THR A 273 -25.13 -4.03 14.16
C THR A 273 -25.75 -5.41 14.41
N SER A 274 -27.06 -5.48 14.54
CA SER A 274 -27.78 -6.76 14.40
C SER A 274 -27.43 -7.48 13.08
N GLY A 275 -27.50 -8.80 13.09
CA GLY A 275 -27.10 -9.69 12.00
C GLY A 275 -26.05 -10.72 12.40
N THR A 276 -25.48 -11.38 11.38
CA THR A 276 -24.46 -12.43 11.56
C THR A 276 -23.06 -11.85 11.40
N TRP A 277 -22.19 -12.17 12.37
CA TRP A 277 -20.81 -11.72 12.46
C TRP A 277 -19.88 -12.91 12.69
N GLN A 278 -18.67 -12.79 12.14
CA GLN A 278 -17.52 -13.63 12.45
C GLN A 278 -16.59 -12.83 13.35
N VAL A 279 -16.11 -13.42 14.45
CA VAL A 279 -15.30 -12.74 15.47
C VAL A 279 -14.04 -13.55 15.73
N ARG A 280 -12.89 -12.88 15.84
CA ARG A 280 -11.66 -13.53 16.33
C ARG A 280 -10.69 -12.52 16.94
N PRO A 281 -9.79 -12.94 17.82
CA PRO A 281 -8.62 -12.15 18.18
C PRO A 281 -7.65 -12.08 16.98
N ALA A 282 -6.97 -10.95 16.85
CA ALA A 282 -5.95 -10.68 15.85
C ALA A 282 -4.71 -10.07 16.53
N PRO A 283 -3.93 -10.89 17.27
CA PRO A 283 -2.69 -10.43 17.89
C PRO A 283 -1.75 -9.79 16.87
N LEU A 284 -1.07 -8.72 17.27
CA LEU A 284 -0.05 -8.08 16.45
C LEU A 284 1.22 -8.95 16.43
N ALA A 285 2.00 -8.88 15.34
CA ALA A 285 3.27 -9.60 15.20
C ALA A 285 4.25 -9.41 16.39
N SER A 286 4.26 -8.21 16.98
CA SER A 286 5.10 -7.87 18.13
C SER A 286 4.57 -8.39 19.48
N GLN A 287 3.31 -8.84 19.54
CA GLN A 287 2.72 -9.37 20.76
C GLN A 287 3.13 -10.82 20.98
N PRO A 288 3.30 -11.27 22.24
CA PRO A 288 3.76 -12.61 22.55
C PRO A 288 2.63 -13.65 22.51
N TYR A 289 1.72 -13.56 21.53
CA TYR A 289 0.52 -14.39 21.44
C TYR A 289 0.22 -14.77 19.99
N LEU A 290 -0.29 -15.98 19.80
CA LEU A 290 -0.82 -16.47 18.52
C LEU A 290 -2.27 -16.94 18.68
N PHE A 291 -3.06 -16.68 17.65
CA PHE A 291 -4.37 -17.28 17.48
C PHE A 291 -4.36 -18.21 16.27
N THR A 292 -4.56 -19.51 16.52
CA THR A 292 -4.57 -20.57 15.49
C THR A 292 -5.95 -21.21 15.34
N GLY A 293 -6.95 -20.70 16.06
CA GLY A 293 -8.33 -21.17 15.99
C GLY A 293 -9.14 -20.55 14.85
N ASP A 294 -10.34 -21.07 14.65
CA ASP A 294 -11.31 -20.51 13.73
C ASP A 294 -12.04 -19.31 14.34
N ALA A 295 -12.60 -18.47 13.47
CA ALA A 295 -13.48 -17.40 13.89
C ALA A 295 -14.80 -17.95 14.45
N LEU A 296 -15.34 -17.27 15.46
CA LEU A 296 -16.64 -17.57 16.04
C LEU A 296 -17.73 -16.89 15.23
N GLU A 297 -18.71 -17.66 14.76
CA GLU A 297 -19.94 -17.10 14.19
C GLU A 297 -20.93 -16.76 15.31
N VAL A 298 -21.46 -15.54 15.28
CA VAL A 298 -22.50 -15.06 16.19
C VAL A 298 -23.59 -14.35 15.42
N THR A 299 -24.85 -14.64 15.72
CA THR A 299 -26.02 -13.97 15.15
C THR A 299 -26.76 -13.26 16.27
N LEU A 300 -27.01 -11.96 16.09
CA LEU A 300 -27.63 -11.09 17.09
C LEU A 300 -28.84 -10.34 16.51
N ALA A 301 -29.90 -10.23 17.29
CA ALA A 301 -30.99 -9.29 17.07
C ALA A 301 -30.62 -7.88 17.57
N SER A 302 -31.43 -6.88 17.18
CA SER A 302 -31.29 -5.51 17.67
C SER A 302 -31.44 -5.44 19.19
N GLY A 303 -30.54 -4.75 19.88
CA GLY A 303 -30.49 -4.65 21.34
C GLY A 303 -29.93 -5.89 22.05
N GLU A 304 -29.56 -6.95 21.31
CA GLU A 304 -29.05 -8.17 21.91
C GLU A 304 -27.59 -8.04 22.36
N THR A 305 -27.26 -8.72 23.46
CA THR A 305 -25.88 -8.96 23.87
C THR A 305 -25.59 -10.45 23.78
N HIS A 306 -24.56 -10.83 23.03
CA HIS A 306 -24.00 -12.18 23.01
C HIS A 306 -22.81 -12.25 23.97
N PRO A 307 -22.96 -12.81 25.18
CA PRO A 307 -21.86 -12.99 26.11
C PRO A 307 -21.00 -14.21 25.75
N ASN A 308 -19.86 -14.36 26.44
CA ASN A 308 -19.01 -15.55 26.40
C ASN A 308 -18.47 -15.91 25.01
N ALA A 309 -18.19 -14.91 24.17
CA ALA A 309 -17.37 -15.08 22.98
C ALA A 309 -15.90 -15.25 23.41
N ASP A 310 -15.58 -16.29 24.17
CA ASP A 310 -14.26 -16.44 24.78
C ASP A 310 -13.27 -17.08 23.81
N PHE A 311 -12.02 -16.60 23.82
CA PHE A 311 -10.94 -17.16 23.03
C PHE A 311 -9.72 -17.47 23.90
N SER A 312 -8.98 -18.50 23.49
CA SER A 312 -7.70 -18.86 24.08
C SER A 312 -6.57 -18.67 23.07
N LEU A 313 -5.51 -17.98 23.48
CA LEU A 313 -4.35 -17.64 22.69
C LEU A 313 -3.17 -18.53 23.09
N THR A 314 -2.40 -18.97 22.11
CA THR A 314 -1.14 -19.67 22.37
C THR A 314 -0.08 -18.63 22.74
N GLY A 315 0.51 -18.75 23.92
CA GLY A 315 1.64 -17.91 24.31
C GLY A 315 2.88 -18.23 23.46
N THR A 316 3.61 -17.20 23.07
CA THR A 316 4.90 -17.36 22.39
C THR A 316 6.02 -17.01 23.37
N ASP A 317 6.73 -18.02 23.84
CA ASP A 317 7.79 -17.89 24.84
C ASP A 317 9.20 -17.95 24.24
N ALA A 318 9.30 -18.04 22.92
CA ALA A 318 10.54 -18.14 22.18
C ALA A 318 10.62 -17.06 21.08
N VAL A 319 11.84 -16.76 20.63
CA VAL A 319 12.09 -15.74 19.61
C VAL A 319 13.00 -16.31 18.52
N ILE A 320 12.63 -16.11 17.25
CA ILE A 320 13.53 -16.31 16.11
C ILE A 320 14.04 -14.93 15.69
N SER A 321 15.34 -14.69 15.89
CA SER A 321 16.02 -13.47 15.46
C SER A 321 16.81 -13.76 14.19
N GLY A 322 16.55 -13.01 13.13
CA GLY A 322 17.17 -13.27 11.84
C GLY A 322 17.78 -12.05 11.18
N VAL A 323 18.79 -12.32 10.34
CA VAL A 323 19.44 -11.34 9.47
C VAL A 323 19.51 -11.86 8.04
N LEU A 324 19.39 -10.95 7.08
CA LEU A 324 19.62 -11.19 5.67
C LEU A 324 21.11 -11.01 5.34
N VAL A 325 21.65 -11.97 4.57
CA VAL A 325 23.01 -11.89 4.04
C VAL A 325 23.02 -12.15 2.53
N ASP A 326 24.03 -11.65 1.84
CA ASP A 326 24.26 -11.96 0.44
C ASP A 326 24.88 -13.37 0.25
N GLU A 327 25.23 -13.71 -0.99
CA GLU A 327 25.87 -15.00 -1.32
C GLU A 327 27.28 -15.17 -0.74
N ASN A 328 27.93 -14.07 -0.33
CA ASN A 328 29.25 -14.07 0.32
C ASN A 328 29.14 -14.17 1.85
N GLY A 329 27.93 -14.03 2.40
CA GLY A 329 27.66 -13.98 3.83
C GLY A 329 27.73 -12.58 4.43
N ASP A 330 27.83 -11.55 3.60
CA ASP A 330 27.86 -10.15 4.04
C ASP A 330 26.44 -9.67 4.38
N PRO A 331 26.25 -8.90 5.48
CA PRO A 331 24.92 -8.41 5.87
C PRO A 331 24.29 -7.50 4.81
N VAL A 332 23.02 -7.75 4.50
CA VAL A 332 22.22 -6.92 3.59
C VAL A 332 21.34 -5.99 4.43
N THR A 333 21.75 -4.74 4.61
CA THR A 333 21.12 -3.82 5.58
C THR A 333 20.13 -2.83 4.97
N ASP A 334 19.85 -2.92 3.67
CA ASP A 334 18.92 -2.04 2.93
C ASP A 334 17.70 -2.80 2.40
N ALA A 335 17.55 -4.08 2.80
CA ALA A 335 16.41 -4.90 2.43
C ALA A 335 15.23 -4.70 3.40
N GLU A 336 14.08 -4.39 2.80
CA GLU A 336 12.78 -4.31 3.48
C GLU A 336 11.87 -5.44 2.98
N GLY A 337 11.00 -5.95 3.85
CA GLY A 337 10.08 -7.04 3.49
C GLY A 337 9.34 -7.64 4.67
N TRP A 338 8.98 -8.92 4.54
CA TRP A 338 8.30 -9.67 5.59
C TRP A 338 8.96 -11.04 5.79
N ALA A 339 9.27 -11.41 7.02
CA ALA A 339 9.74 -12.74 7.36
C ALA A 339 8.56 -13.55 7.93
N ALA A 340 8.41 -14.80 7.50
CA ALA A 340 7.44 -15.72 8.08
C ALA A 340 8.12 -16.96 8.64
N ALA A 341 7.60 -17.47 9.76
CA ALA A 341 7.98 -18.72 10.38
C ALA A 341 6.76 -19.63 10.45
N VAL A 342 6.85 -20.83 9.87
CA VAL A 342 5.79 -21.83 9.85
C VAL A 342 6.27 -23.07 10.59
N MET A 343 5.53 -23.51 11.61
CA MET A 343 5.93 -24.67 12.41
C MET A 343 5.90 -25.94 11.56
N ALA A 344 7.00 -26.69 11.60
CA ALA A 344 7.14 -27.96 10.90
C ALA A 344 6.09 -28.97 11.39
N GLY A 345 5.36 -29.57 10.44
CA GLY A 345 4.28 -30.51 10.73
C GLY A 345 2.97 -29.89 11.25
N HIS A 346 2.95 -28.59 11.59
CA HIS A 346 1.77 -27.90 12.12
C HIS A 346 1.62 -26.50 11.47
N PRO A 347 1.29 -26.42 10.18
CA PRO A 347 1.29 -25.16 9.43
C PRO A 347 0.27 -24.12 9.94
N ALA A 348 -0.76 -24.55 10.68
CA ALA A 348 -1.68 -23.64 11.37
C ALA A 348 -0.97 -22.77 12.43
N THR A 349 0.15 -23.24 12.98
CA THR A 349 1.01 -22.47 13.87
C THR A 349 2.08 -21.76 13.06
N HIS A 350 1.81 -20.50 12.74
CA HIS A 350 2.74 -19.64 12.02
C HIS A 350 2.67 -18.22 12.57
N ASN A 351 3.75 -17.48 12.39
CA ASN A 351 3.80 -16.05 12.66
C ASN A 351 4.73 -15.37 11.65
N GLY A 352 4.76 -14.04 11.65
CA GLY A 352 5.73 -13.30 10.87
C GLY A 352 6.00 -11.93 11.46
N ALA A 353 7.02 -11.27 10.92
CA ALA A 353 7.43 -9.94 11.33
C ALA A 353 7.97 -9.16 10.13
N PRO A 354 7.88 -7.82 10.15
CA PRO A 354 8.54 -7.02 9.13
C PRO A 354 10.06 -7.23 9.17
N ILE A 355 10.67 -7.25 8.00
CA ILE A 355 12.12 -7.13 7.83
C ILE A 355 12.41 -5.65 7.67
N GLN A 356 13.26 -5.12 8.54
CA GLN A 356 13.72 -3.73 8.54
C GLN A 356 15.24 -3.72 8.58
N GLU A 357 15.86 -2.97 7.68
CA GLU A 357 17.32 -2.91 7.56
C GLU A 357 17.96 -4.31 7.50
N GLY A 358 17.30 -5.25 6.82
CA GLY A 358 17.76 -6.64 6.71
C GLY A 358 17.60 -7.52 7.94
N ALA A 359 17.01 -7.03 9.02
CA ALA A 359 16.84 -7.78 10.26
C ALA A 359 15.36 -8.01 10.57
N PHE A 360 15.07 -9.10 11.29
CA PHE A 360 13.71 -9.41 11.77
C PHE A 360 13.75 -10.15 13.11
N SER A 361 12.61 -10.10 13.82
CA SER A 361 12.40 -10.82 15.07
C SER A 361 10.97 -11.34 15.13
N ILE A 362 10.80 -12.65 15.22
CA ILE A 362 9.49 -13.31 15.21
C ILE A 362 9.28 -14.00 16.55
N ASN A 363 8.20 -13.64 17.25
CA ASN A 363 7.76 -14.36 18.45
C ASN A 363 7.07 -15.66 18.05
N VAL A 364 7.50 -16.78 18.61
CA VAL A 364 6.95 -18.12 18.33
C VAL A 364 6.88 -18.95 19.61
N PRO A 365 6.01 -19.98 19.70
CA PRO A 365 6.16 -21.01 20.72
C PRO A 365 7.38 -21.88 20.41
N ALA A 366 7.91 -22.59 21.40
CA ALA A 366 8.97 -23.57 21.19
C ALA A 366 8.62 -24.59 20.09
N GLY A 367 9.59 -24.91 19.22
CA GLY A 367 9.41 -25.87 18.13
C GLY A 367 10.40 -25.71 16.98
N ASP A 368 10.16 -26.48 15.92
CA ASP A 368 10.91 -26.43 14.67
C ASP A 368 10.13 -25.63 13.63
N TYR A 369 10.80 -24.69 12.95
CA TYR A 369 10.16 -23.74 12.03
C TYR A 369 10.88 -23.67 10.69
N HIS A 370 10.10 -23.66 9.62
CA HIS A 370 10.52 -23.21 8.30
C HIS A 370 10.39 -21.68 8.24
N VAL A 371 11.51 -21.00 8.03
CA VAL A 371 11.59 -19.53 8.03
C VAL A 371 11.99 -19.03 6.64
N ALA A 372 11.21 -18.12 6.08
CA ALA A 372 11.50 -17.49 4.79
C ALA A 372 11.31 -15.98 4.82
N ALA A 373 12.07 -15.30 3.96
CA ALA A 373 11.91 -13.88 3.67
C ALA A 373 11.07 -13.70 2.40
N TYR A 374 10.10 -12.80 2.45
CA TYR A 374 9.25 -12.37 1.35
C TYR A 374 9.54 -10.90 1.08
N LEU A 375 10.20 -10.63 -0.05
CA LEU A 375 10.62 -9.29 -0.44
C LEU A 375 9.65 -8.74 -1.50
N PRO A 376 9.36 -7.43 -1.49
CA PRO A 376 8.50 -6.81 -2.50
C PRO A 376 9.12 -6.94 -3.89
N ALA A 377 8.28 -6.90 -4.94
CA ALA A 377 8.73 -7.13 -6.33
C ALA A 377 9.85 -6.18 -6.76
N GLY A 378 9.79 -4.92 -6.30
CA GLY A 378 10.78 -3.88 -6.56
C GLY A 378 12.07 -3.98 -5.73
N SER A 379 12.16 -4.92 -4.79
CA SER A 379 13.40 -5.16 -4.03
C SER A 379 14.55 -5.50 -4.99
N PRO A 380 15.78 -4.99 -4.79
CA PRO A 380 16.94 -5.41 -5.57
C PRO A 380 17.40 -6.85 -5.24
N TYR A 381 16.73 -7.53 -4.30
CA TYR A 381 17.08 -8.87 -3.85
C TYR A 381 16.01 -9.91 -4.16
N LEU A 382 16.43 -11.17 -4.24
CA LEU A 382 15.62 -12.37 -4.33
C LEU A 382 15.86 -13.23 -3.09
N SER A 383 14.78 -13.70 -2.47
CA SER A 383 14.85 -14.69 -1.40
C SER A 383 15.29 -16.06 -1.95
N THR A 384 16.10 -16.80 -1.19
CA THR A 384 16.63 -18.13 -1.59
C THR A 384 15.92 -19.30 -0.90
N GLY A 385 14.66 -19.09 -0.52
CA GLY A 385 13.78 -20.13 0.04
C GLY A 385 13.78 -20.22 1.56
N GLU A 386 13.16 -21.28 2.07
CA GLU A 386 12.97 -21.51 3.50
C GLU A 386 14.18 -22.16 4.17
N ARG A 387 14.44 -21.82 5.43
CA ARG A 387 15.44 -22.45 6.28
C ARG A 387 14.81 -22.99 7.56
N LEU A 388 15.20 -24.19 7.95
CA LEU A 388 14.75 -24.80 9.20
C LEU A 388 15.54 -24.23 10.39
N VAL A 389 14.84 -23.90 11.48
CA VAL A 389 15.42 -23.53 12.78
C VAL A 389 14.63 -24.16 13.90
N SER A 390 15.33 -24.64 14.93
CA SER A 390 14.74 -25.13 16.17
C SER A 390 14.93 -24.09 17.26
N VAL A 391 13.88 -23.78 18.02
CA VAL A 391 13.95 -22.86 19.16
C VAL A 391 13.25 -23.46 20.37
N ALA A 392 13.93 -23.45 21.52
CA ALA A 392 13.35 -23.93 22.77
C ALA A 392 12.59 -22.83 23.52
N SER A 393 11.79 -23.23 24.51
CA SER A 393 11.03 -22.33 25.37
C SER A 393 11.98 -21.37 26.12
N GLY A 394 11.66 -20.07 26.12
CA GLY A 394 12.47 -19.04 26.76
C GLY A 394 13.75 -18.64 26.01
N GLU A 395 14.01 -19.22 24.83
CA GLU A 395 15.23 -18.98 24.07
C GLU A 395 15.02 -18.06 22.86
N THR A 396 16.12 -17.44 22.45
CA THR A 396 16.23 -16.76 21.16
C THR A 396 17.13 -17.56 20.24
N ALA A 397 16.58 -18.10 19.15
CA ALA A 397 17.35 -18.75 18.09
C ALA A 397 17.75 -17.73 17.02
N ALA A 398 19.04 -17.67 16.70
CA ALA A 398 19.55 -16.86 15.61
C ALA A 398 19.49 -17.63 14.28
N ILE A 399 19.05 -16.96 13.21
CA ILE A 399 19.02 -17.53 11.86
C ILE A 399 19.59 -16.55 10.83
N THR A 400 20.24 -17.09 9.81
CA THR A 400 20.71 -16.32 8.66
C THR A 400 19.99 -16.81 7.41
N LEU A 401 19.32 -15.88 6.72
CA LEU A 401 18.68 -16.12 5.45
C LEU A 401 19.50 -15.48 4.33
N THR A 402 19.82 -16.26 3.31
CA THR A 402 20.57 -15.75 2.17
C THR A 402 19.62 -15.12 1.16
N VAL A 403 19.98 -13.97 0.62
CA VAL A 403 19.32 -13.32 -0.50
C VAL A 403 20.30 -13.11 -1.65
N ARG A 404 19.79 -13.05 -2.87
CA ARG A 404 20.61 -12.87 -4.08
C ARG A 404 20.28 -11.53 -4.70
N THR A 405 21.31 -10.76 -5.05
CA THR A 405 21.13 -9.51 -5.78
C THR A 405 20.58 -9.81 -7.18
N LYS A 406 19.60 -9.02 -7.62
CA LYS A 406 19.09 -9.02 -8.99
C LYS A 406 20.05 -8.23 -9.88
N ASP A 407 21.11 -8.89 -10.31
CA ASP A 407 22.18 -8.34 -11.16
C ASP A 407 22.07 -8.75 -12.64
N ALA A 408 21.01 -9.50 -13.00
CA ALA A 408 20.72 -9.93 -14.35
C ALA A 408 19.24 -9.70 -14.70
N ALA A 409 18.92 -9.81 -15.99
CA ALA A 409 17.55 -9.73 -16.46
C ALA A 409 17.27 -10.80 -17.52
N ILE A 410 16.08 -11.38 -17.47
CA ILE A 410 15.54 -12.22 -18.52
C ILE A 410 14.51 -11.40 -19.28
N GLY A 411 14.82 -11.07 -20.53
CA GLY A 411 13.92 -10.36 -21.44
C GLY A 411 13.48 -11.25 -22.59
N GLY A 412 12.25 -11.05 -23.06
CA GLY A 412 11.72 -11.75 -24.23
C GLY A 412 10.43 -11.15 -24.74
N ALA A 413 9.84 -11.80 -25.73
CA ALA A 413 8.55 -11.42 -26.30
C ALA A 413 7.74 -12.66 -26.69
N LEU A 414 6.41 -12.54 -26.60
CA LEU A 414 5.49 -13.50 -27.20
C LEU A 414 5.42 -13.23 -28.69
N VAL A 415 5.76 -14.22 -29.51
CA VAL A 415 5.76 -14.10 -30.98
C VAL A 415 4.79 -15.11 -31.60
N ASP A 416 4.04 -14.68 -32.61
CA ASP A 416 3.28 -15.61 -33.45
C ASP A 416 4.15 -16.03 -34.64
N PRO A 417 4.55 -17.30 -34.74
CA PRO A 417 5.39 -17.77 -35.84
C PRO A 417 4.71 -17.64 -37.21
N ARG A 418 3.37 -17.49 -37.25
CA ARG A 418 2.60 -17.23 -38.48
C ARG A 418 2.72 -15.78 -38.94
N ASN A 419 3.08 -14.86 -38.04
CA ASN A 419 3.19 -13.43 -38.32
C ASN A 419 4.66 -12.97 -38.31
N SER A 420 5.52 -13.69 -39.02
CA SER A 420 6.94 -13.30 -39.23
C SER A 420 7.76 -13.15 -37.93
N GLY A 421 7.32 -13.73 -36.82
CA GLY A 421 8.03 -13.65 -35.53
C GLY A 421 7.96 -12.27 -34.85
N GLN A 422 7.00 -11.42 -35.23
CA GLN A 422 6.77 -10.15 -34.53
C GLN A 422 6.09 -10.38 -33.16
N PRO A 423 6.40 -9.54 -32.15
CA PRO A 423 5.71 -9.57 -30.88
C PRO A 423 4.18 -9.41 -31.02
N VAL A 424 3.42 -10.17 -30.25
CA VAL A 424 1.95 -10.18 -30.29
C VAL A 424 1.41 -9.30 -29.16
N SER A 425 0.66 -8.26 -29.51
CA SER A 425 -0.10 -7.43 -28.58
C SER A 425 -1.49 -8.00 -28.30
N GLY A 426 -2.16 -7.50 -27.26
CA GLY A 426 -3.50 -7.92 -26.83
C GLY A 426 -3.55 -9.29 -26.15
N VAL A 427 -2.40 -9.91 -25.85
CA VAL A 427 -2.32 -11.24 -25.24
C VAL A 427 -1.86 -11.13 -23.78
N PRO A 428 -2.79 -11.20 -22.81
CA PRO A 428 -2.42 -11.25 -21.41
C PRO A 428 -1.72 -12.56 -21.07
N GLY A 429 -0.62 -12.47 -20.34
CA GLY A 429 0.15 -13.63 -19.92
C GLY A 429 1.06 -13.32 -18.74
N VAL A 430 1.60 -14.38 -18.14
CA VAL A 430 2.60 -14.31 -17.06
C VAL A 430 3.77 -15.18 -17.45
N VAL A 431 4.99 -14.66 -17.31
CA VAL A 431 6.23 -15.41 -17.41
C VAL A 431 6.78 -15.59 -16.00
N ALA A 432 7.07 -16.83 -15.63
CA ALA A 432 7.67 -17.18 -14.36
C ALA A 432 9.02 -17.86 -14.61
N ALA A 433 9.98 -17.58 -13.75
CA ALA A 433 11.27 -18.25 -13.74
C ALA A 433 11.56 -18.81 -12.33
N TRP A 434 12.22 -19.96 -12.27
CA TRP A 434 12.73 -20.52 -11.04
C TRP A 434 14.17 -21.02 -11.20
N SER A 435 14.91 -20.97 -10.10
CA SER A 435 16.29 -21.41 -10.01
C SER A 435 16.53 -21.95 -8.61
N GLN A 436 16.67 -23.27 -8.46
CA GLN A 436 16.79 -23.97 -7.18
C GLN A 436 15.71 -23.52 -6.18
N ASN A 437 16.04 -22.58 -5.29
CA ASN A 437 15.16 -22.07 -4.24
C ASN A 437 14.68 -20.62 -4.47
N ALA A 438 15.01 -20.01 -5.61
CA ALA A 438 14.57 -18.68 -6.00
C ALA A 438 13.49 -18.76 -7.07
N TRP A 439 12.49 -17.89 -6.97
CA TRP A 439 11.39 -17.78 -7.92
C TRP A 439 11.11 -16.31 -8.22
N ALA A 440 10.80 -16.00 -9.46
CA ALA A 440 10.40 -14.66 -9.89
C ALA A 440 9.36 -14.77 -11.01
N ALA A 441 8.41 -13.83 -11.07
CA ALA A 441 7.44 -13.75 -12.16
C ALA A 441 7.15 -12.31 -12.57
N THR A 442 6.76 -12.15 -13.83
CA THR A 442 6.41 -10.87 -14.43
C THR A 442 5.24 -11.05 -15.40
N ALA A 443 4.41 -10.02 -15.55
CA ALA A 443 3.37 -10.01 -16.56
C ALA A 443 3.97 -9.77 -17.94
N VAL A 444 3.32 -10.29 -18.97
CA VAL A 444 3.57 -9.89 -20.35
C VAL A 444 2.90 -8.54 -20.58
N ASN A 445 3.64 -7.58 -21.13
CA ASN A 445 3.10 -6.30 -21.54
C ASN A 445 2.10 -6.53 -22.69
N THR A 446 0.83 -6.26 -22.45
CA THR A 446 -0.24 -6.48 -23.43
C THR A 446 -0.16 -5.54 -24.62
N ASP A 447 0.48 -4.38 -24.51
CA ASP A 447 0.53 -3.39 -25.58
C ASP A 447 1.53 -3.78 -26.67
N ASN A 448 2.61 -4.47 -26.29
CA ASN A 448 3.70 -4.80 -27.20
C ASN A 448 4.19 -6.25 -27.16
N GLY A 449 3.58 -7.11 -26.33
CA GLY A 449 3.91 -8.53 -26.23
C GLY A 449 5.25 -8.86 -25.57
N THR A 450 5.97 -7.87 -25.02
CA THR A 450 7.29 -8.06 -24.39
C THR A 450 7.18 -8.37 -22.90
N PHE A 451 8.22 -8.96 -22.33
CA PHE A 451 8.35 -9.16 -20.89
C PHE A 451 9.79 -8.93 -20.43
N GLY A 452 9.94 -8.49 -19.19
CA GLY A 452 11.23 -8.31 -18.52
C GLY A 452 11.14 -8.78 -17.08
N LEU A 453 12.08 -9.63 -16.69
CA LEU A 453 12.16 -10.22 -15.36
C LEU A 453 13.55 -9.94 -14.78
N GLN A 454 13.62 -9.18 -13.68
CA GLN A 454 14.87 -8.96 -12.95
C GLN A 454 15.18 -10.21 -12.11
N VAL A 455 16.36 -10.78 -12.29
CA VAL A 455 16.80 -12.01 -11.65
C VAL A 455 18.26 -11.90 -11.20
N ALA A 456 18.70 -12.82 -10.35
CA ALA A 456 20.13 -12.99 -10.09
C ALA A 456 20.79 -13.74 -11.25
N ALA A 457 22.07 -13.48 -11.52
CA ALA A 457 22.84 -14.20 -12.52
C ALA A 457 22.85 -15.71 -12.23
N GLY A 458 22.70 -16.53 -13.27
CA GLY A 458 22.74 -17.98 -13.12
C GLY A 458 21.80 -18.73 -14.04
N LEU A 459 21.64 -20.03 -13.78
CA LEU A 459 20.73 -20.89 -14.53
C LEU A 459 19.30 -20.73 -14.02
N TRP A 460 18.39 -20.34 -14.91
CA TRP A 460 16.98 -20.23 -14.64
C TRP A 460 16.18 -21.10 -15.60
N HIS A 461 15.14 -21.73 -15.08
CA HIS A 461 14.12 -22.39 -15.88
C HIS A 461 12.95 -21.42 -16.05
N LEU A 462 12.45 -21.30 -17.28
CA LEU A 462 11.30 -20.45 -17.58
C LEU A 462 10.05 -21.30 -17.82
N ASN A 463 8.93 -20.75 -17.41
CA ASN A 463 7.60 -21.19 -17.80
C ASN A 463 6.74 -19.95 -18.08
N TYR A 464 5.67 -20.13 -18.83
CA TYR A 464 4.73 -19.06 -19.12
C TYR A 464 3.30 -19.60 -19.11
N ARG A 465 2.36 -18.71 -18.80
CA ARG A 465 0.93 -18.97 -18.92
C ARG A 465 0.31 -17.86 -19.72
N ILE A 466 -0.35 -18.20 -20.81
CA ILE A 466 -1.18 -17.28 -21.60
C ILE A 466 -2.62 -17.42 -21.12
N ALA A 467 -3.28 -16.31 -20.84
CA ALA A 467 -4.70 -16.32 -20.54
C ALA A 467 -5.50 -16.62 -21.81
N SER A 468 -6.49 -17.51 -21.72
CA SER A 468 -7.42 -17.72 -22.82
C SER A 468 -8.17 -16.42 -23.11
N PRO A 469 -8.35 -16.02 -24.38
CA PRO A 469 -9.21 -14.89 -24.70
C PRO A 469 -10.63 -15.19 -24.20
N GLN A 470 -11.21 -14.25 -23.45
CA GLN A 470 -12.64 -14.25 -23.15
C GLN A 470 -13.44 -13.77 -24.36
#